data_AF-A0A383EAL6-F1
#
_entry.id   AF-A0A383EAL6-F1
#
_cell.length_a   1.000
_cell.length_b   1.000
_cell.length_c   1.000
_cell.angle_alpha   90.00
_cell.angle_beta   90.00
_cell.angle_gamma   90.00
#
_symmetry.space_group_name_H-M   'P 1'
#
loop_
_entity.id
_entity.type
_entity.pdbx_description
1 polymer ?
#
loop_
_entity_poly.entity_id
_entity_poly.type
_entity_poly.pdbx_seq_one_letter_code
_entity_poly.pdbx_strand_id
1 'polypeptide(L)'
;MKNQTRTKLNELLFGLLVAAMMHSVAVAEDERVLVREGKAVSMQIKGSQWRQVDEWVEGAGTGSDLAASVTIGKGNFQVKGRLRMLKQRRSAASFFLGNNHFGFEGSSETLFLSGPIFNGVKLLGPATEVVPRGEWVNFEANRKGGT
;
A
#
# COMPACT_ATOMS: atom_id res chain seq x y z
N MET A 1 -3.00 -44.81 62.69
CA MET A 1 -4.05 -44.41 61.74
C MET A 1 -4.09 -42.88 61.64
N LYS A 2 -4.00 -42.37 60.40
CA LYS A 2 -4.33 -41.02 59.90
C LYS A 2 -3.35 -39.86 60.16
N ASN A 3 -2.48 -39.69 59.15
CA ASN A 3 -1.93 -38.42 58.66
C ASN A 3 -3.04 -37.36 58.45
N GLN A 4 -2.70 -36.08 58.57
CA GLN A 4 -2.92 -35.13 57.48
C GLN A 4 -2.15 -33.82 57.69
N THR A 5 -1.06 -33.70 56.94
CA THR A 5 -0.35 -32.49 56.58
C THR A 5 -1.31 -31.52 55.89
N ARG A 6 -1.59 -30.38 56.53
CA ARG A 6 -2.26 -29.24 55.87
C ARG A 6 -1.25 -28.53 54.97
N THR A 7 -1.11 -29.03 53.75
CA THR A 7 -0.36 -28.33 52.71
C THR A 7 -1.15 -27.08 52.31
N LYS A 8 -0.49 -25.91 52.37
CA LYS A 8 -1.05 -24.61 51.99
C LYS A 8 -1.41 -24.58 50.51
N LEU A 9 -2.68 -24.82 50.21
CA LEU A 9 -3.25 -24.73 48.86
C LEU A 9 -3.24 -23.28 48.29
N ASN A 10 -2.98 -22.28 49.13
CA ASN A 10 -3.16 -20.87 48.77
C ASN A 10 -1.91 -20.17 48.22
N GLU A 11 -0.72 -20.77 48.29
CA GLU A 11 0.51 -20.15 47.75
C GLU A 11 0.77 -20.54 46.28
N LEU A 12 0.10 -21.59 45.77
CA LEU A 12 0.24 -22.00 44.36
C LEU A 12 -0.66 -21.19 43.41
N LEU A 13 -1.72 -20.54 43.91
CA LEU A 13 -2.65 -19.77 43.07
C LEU A 13 -2.14 -18.36 42.70
N PHE A 14 -1.14 -17.82 43.41
CA PHE A 14 -0.61 -16.49 43.11
C PHE A 14 0.52 -16.47 42.07
N GLY A 15 1.16 -17.63 41.81
CA GLY A 15 2.23 -17.74 40.81
C GLY A 15 1.76 -17.80 39.36
N LEU A 16 0.49 -18.16 39.12
CA LEU A 16 -0.05 -18.36 37.77
C LEU A 16 -0.70 -17.12 37.15
N LEU A 17 -0.95 -16.06 37.94
CA LEU A 17 -1.63 -14.87 37.43
C LEU A 17 -0.68 -13.82 36.83
N VAL A 18 0.63 -13.88 37.12
CA VAL A 18 1.61 -12.90 36.61
C VAL A 18 2.21 -13.34 35.27
N ALA A 19 2.22 -14.65 34.96
CA ALA A 19 2.79 -15.16 33.71
C ALA A 19 1.89 -14.94 32.47
N ALA A 20 0.62 -14.59 32.65
CA ALA A 20 -0.34 -14.40 31.55
C ALA A 20 -0.39 -12.96 31.00
N MET A 21 0.36 -12.00 31.56
CA MET A 21 0.35 -10.61 31.10
C MET A 21 1.41 -10.26 30.06
N MET A 22 2.11 -11.24 29.47
CA MET A 22 2.80 -11.02 28.20
C MET A 22 1.76 -11.01 27.06
N HIS A 23 0.81 -10.09 27.13
CA HIS A 23 -0.03 -9.74 26.00
C HIS A 23 0.91 -9.20 24.92
N SER A 24 1.12 -9.98 23.87
CA SER A 24 1.64 -9.45 22.62
C SER A 24 0.81 -8.23 22.27
N VAL A 25 1.44 -7.04 22.30
CA VAL A 25 0.87 -5.86 21.68
C VAL A 25 0.85 -6.19 20.19
N ALA A 26 -0.28 -6.68 19.70
CA ALA A 26 -0.54 -6.72 18.28
C ALA A 26 -0.47 -5.27 17.82
N VAL A 27 0.57 -4.94 17.05
CA VAL A 27 0.64 -3.64 16.38
C VAL A 27 -0.56 -3.61 15.45
N ALA A 28 -1.56 -2.80 15.80
CA ALA A 28 -2.71 -2.60 14.94
C ALA A 28 -2.21 -2.04 13.60
N GLU A 29 -2.44 -2.78 12.52
CA GLU A 29 -2.20 -2.28 11.17
C GLU A 29 -3.22 -1.16 10.90
N ASP A 30 -2.74 0.09 10.76
CA ASP A 30 -3.59 1.23 10.42
C ASP A 30 -3.96 1.16 8.92
N GLU A 31 -5.01 0.39 8.61
CA GLU A 31 -5.52 0.26 7.25
C GLU A 31 -6.23 1.54 6.81
N ARG A 32 -5.83 2.08 5.65
CA ARG A 32 -6.42 3.28 5.07
C ARG A 32 -6.96 2.99 3.68
N VAL A 33 -8.26 3.21 3.52
CA VAL A 33 -8.92 3.14 2.21
C VAL A 33 -8.77 4.48 1.51
N LEU A 34 -8.15 4.48 0.33
CA LEU A 34 -7.92 5.68 -0.48
C LEU A 34 -9.10 5.96 -1.42
N VAL A 35 -9.59 4.92 -2.10
CA VAL A 35 -10.75 4.95 -2.99
C VAL A 35 -11.74 3.88 -2.56
N ARG A 36 -13.04 4.23 -2.47
CA ARG A 36 -14.13 3.31 -2.15
C ARG A 36 -15.32 3.61 -3.05
N GLU A 37 -15.83 2.61 -3.78
CA GLU A 37 -17.01 2.77 -4.65
C GLU A 37 -16.85 4.00 -5.57
N GLY A 38 -15.67 4.08 -6.20
CA GLY A 38 -15.28 5.18 -7.08
C GLY A 38 -15.19 6.57 -6.44
N LYS A 39 -15.25 6.66 -5.11
CA LYS A 39 -15.04 7.91 -4.36
C LYS A 39 -13.62 8.00 -3.80
N ALA A 40 -13.01 9.18 -3.95
CA ALA A 40 -11.70 9.50 -3.40
C ALA A 40 -11.80 9.86 -1.91
N VAL A 41 -11.97 8.85 -1.04
CA VAL A 41 -12.31 9.05 0.38
C VAL A 41 -11.15 9.51 1.27
N SER A 42 -9.91 9.13 0.93
CA SER A 42 -8.70 9.57 1.64
C SER A 42 -7.63 10.10 0.66
N MET A 43 -8.08 10.83 -0.35
CA MET A 43 -7.20 11.40 -1.37
C MET A 43 -7.53 12.88 -1.63
N GLN A 44 -6.51 13.63 -2.00
CA GLN A 44 -6.59 14.97 -2.52
C GLN A 44 -6.50 14.92 -4.05
N ILE A 45 -7.50 15.49 -4.70
CA ILE A 45 -7.53 15.68 -6.14
C ILE A 45 -6.73 16.94 -6.48
N LYS A 46 -5.71 16.80 -7.31
CA LYS A 46 -4.91 17.92 -7.84
C LYS A 46 -5.04 17.95 -9.36
N GLY A 47 -5.32 19.13 -9.90
CA GLY A 47 -5.65 19.30 -11.32
C GLY A 47 -7.16 19.19 -11.58
N SER A 48 -7.56 19.55 -12.80
CA SER A 48 -8.96 19.87 -13.12
C SER A 48 -9.77 18.74 -13.77
N GLN A 49 -9.20 17.55 -13.96
CA GLN A 49 -9.76 16.53 -14.86
C GLN A 49 -10.17 15.22 -14.18
N TRP A 50 -10.12 15.14 -12.84
CA TRP A 50 -10.55 13.94 -12.13
C TRP A 50 -12.07 13.90 -11.95
N ARG A 51 -12.66 12.74 -12.24
CA ARG A 51 -14.07 12.42 -12.04
C ARG A 51 -14.20 11.15 -11.22
N GLN A 52 -15.12 11.19 -10.26
CA GLN A 52 -15.57 10.02 -9.51
C GLN A 52 -16.71 9.39 -10.31
N VAL A 53 -16.59 8.11 -10.64
CA VAL A 53 -17.62 7.32 -11.35
C VAL A 53 -17.93 6.07 -10.50
N ASP A 54 -18.84 5.20 -10.92
CA ASP A 54 -19.42 4.19 -10.01
C ASP A 54 -18.40 3.35 -9.22
N GLU A 55 -17.35 2.83 -9.87
CA GLU A 55 -16.38 1.92 -9.23
C GLU A 55 -14.94 2.44 -9.20
N TRP A 56 -14.64 3.55 -9.90
CA TRP A 56 -13.28 4.10 -9.98
C TRP A 56 -13.26 5.62 -10.02
N VAL A 57 -12.06 6.18 -9.90
CA VAL A 57 -11.80 7.59 -10.20
C VAL A 57 -11.02 7.62 -11.50
N GLU A 58 -11.43 8.44 -12.45
CA GLU A 58 -10.77 8.60 -13.76
C GLU A 58 -10.32 10.04 -13.97
N GLY A 59 -9.20 10.20 -14.67
CA GLY A 59 -8.63 11.51 -14.98
C GLY A 59 -7.81 11.46 -16.25
N ALA A 60 -7.56 12.64 -16.81
CA ALA A 60 -6.76 12.82 -18.02
C ALA A 60 -5.97 14.13 -17.96
N GLY A 61 -4.98 14.28 -18.83
CA GLY A 61 -4.17 15.48 -18.94
C GLY A 61 -2.90 15.45 -18.09
N THR A 62 -1.96 16.32 -18.46
CA THR A 62 -0.65 16.45 -17.80
C THR A 62 -0.79 17.17 -16.46
N GLY A 63 -0.09 16.69 -15.42
CA GLY A 63 -0.12 17.29 -14.09
C GLY A 63 -1.43 17.04 -13.33
N SER A 64 -2.17 15.99 -13.69
CA SER A 64 -3.38 15.57 -12.99
C SER A 64 -3.04 14.47 -11.99
N ASP A 65 -2.85 14.85 -10.73
CA ASP A 65 -2.42 13.94 -9.67
C ASP A 65 -3.57 13.60 -8.71
N LEU A 66 -3.62 12.34 -8.26
CA LEU A 66 -4.49 11.91 -7.16
C LEU A 66 -3.59 11.48 -6.01
N ALA A 67 -3.48 12.32 -4.98
CA ALA A 67 -2.53 12.15 -3.89
C ALA A 67 -3.22 11.62 -2.64
N ALA A 68 -2.66 10.63 -1.94
CA ALA A 68 -3.19 10.23 -0.64
C ALA A 68 -3.16 11.42 0.36
N SER A 69 -4.18 11.53 1.21
CA SER A 69 -4.21 12.53 2.30
C SER A 69 -3.35 12.15 3.50
N VAL A 70 -2.61 11.04 3.39
CA VAL A 70 -1.73 10.50 4.42
C VAL A 70 -0.35 10.23 3.82
N THR A 71 0.67 10.32 4.66
CA THR A 71 2.05 10.02 4.29
C THR A 71 2.42 8.64 4.80
N ILE A 72 3.18 7.90 3.99
CA ILE A 72 3.79 6.64 4.42
C ILE A 72 4.89 6.96 5.44
N GLY A 73 4.69 6.50 6.69
CA GLY A 73 5.63 6.67 7.80
C GLY A 73 6.84 5.73 7.70
N LYS A 74 7.60 5.55 8.79
CA LYS A 74 8.72 4.58 8.85
C LYS A 74 8.20 3.14 8.96
N GLY A 75 9.06 2.16 8.68
CA GLY A 75 8.76 0.74 8.92
C GLY A 75 7.95 0.07 7.81
N ASN A 76 7.28 -1.02 8.17
CA ASN A 76 6.56 -1.86 7.21
C ASN A 76 5.34 -1.13 6.65
N PHE A 77 5.11 -1.27 5.36
CA PHE A 77 3.83 -0.88 4.75
C PHE A 77 3.52 -1.74 3.54
N GLN A 78 2.24 -1.74 3.19
CA GLN A 78 1.73 -2.27 1.94
C GLN A 78 0.79 -1.25 1.30
N VAL A 79 0.96 -1.01 0.01
CA VAL A 79 0.03 -0.23 -0.82
C VAL A 79 -0.48 -1.15 -1.93
N LYS A 80 -1.80 -1.21 -2.10
CA LYS A 80 -2.45 -1.92 -3.19
C LYS A 80 -3.33 -0.96 -3.97
N GLY A 81 -3.44 -1.19 -5.26
CA GLY A 81 -4.32 -0.42 -6.13
C GLY A 81 -4.50 -1.07 -7.48
N ARG A 82 -5.40 -0.50 -8.27
CA ARG A 82 -5.56 -0.85 -9.68
C ARG A 82 -5.44 0.39 -10.54
N LEU A 83 -4.78 0.27 -11.68
CA LEU A 83 -4.67 1.32 -12.69
C LEU A 83 -5.10 0.76 -14.04
N ARG A 84 -5.86 1.56 -14.78
CA ARG A 84 -6.17 1.30 -16.19
C ARG A 84 -5.79 2.52 -16.99
N MET A 85 -4.99 2.32 -18.03
CA MET A 85 -4.64 3.39 -18.97
C MET A 85 -5.39 3.20 -20.28
N LEU A 86 -6.27 4.15 -20.58
CA LEU A 86 -6.90 4.26 -21.90
C LEU A 86 -6.02 5.13 -22.80
N LYS A 87 -6.05 4.87 -24.12
CA LYS A 87 -5.29 5.63 -25.13
C LYS A 87 -3.80 5.79 -24.76
N GLN A 88 -3.17 4.72 -24.28
CA GLN A 88 -1.84 4.73 -23.69
C GLN A 88 -0.71 5.22 -24.63
N ARG A 89 -0.85 5.10 -25.96
CA ARG A 89 0.20 5.53 -26.90
C ARG A 89 0.50 7.01 -26.71
N ARG A 90 1.79 7.37 -26.57
CA ARG A 90 2.26 8.75 -26.32
C ARG A 90 1.72 9.38 -25.02
N SER A 91 1.29 8.55 -24.06
CA SER A 91 0.86 8.98 -22.73
C SER A 91 1.66 8.25 -21.65
N ALA A 92 1.76 8.84 -20.47
CA ALA A 92 2.38 8.21 -19.31
C ALA A 92 1.46 8.31 -18.09
N ALA A 93 1.56 7.32 -17.20
CA ALA A 93 0.98 7.35 -15.87
C ALA A 93 1.86 6.54 -14.93
N SER A 94 1.91 6.93 -13.67
CA SER A 94 2.76 6.28 -12.67
C SER A 94 2.15 6.32 -11.29
N PHE A 95 2.48 5.32 -10.49
CA PHE A 95 2.32 5.36 -9.04
C PHE A 95 3.53 6.06 -8.42
N PHE A 96 3.26 7.02 -7.54
CA PHE A 96 4.27 7.74 -6.77
C PHE A 96 4.28 7.21 -5.34
N LEU A 97 5.48 6.86 -4.85
CA LEU A 97 5.74 6.45 -3.47
C LEU A 97 6.91 7.28 -2.94
N GLY A 98 6.57 8.44 -2.36
CA GLY A 98 7.56 9.47 -2.04
C GLY A 98 8.24 9.98 -3.30
N ASN A 99 9.57 9.89 -3.35
CA ASN A 99 10.39 10.29 -4.50
C ASN A 99 10.67 9.13 -5.48
N ASN A 100 9.90 8.03 -5.40
CA ASN A 100 10.08 6.85 -6.24
C ASN A 100 8.81 6.57 -7.04
N HIS A 101 9.00 6.07 -8.25
CA HIS A 101 7.97 5.96 -9.27
C HIS A 101 8.03 4.56 -9.87
N PHE A 102 6.86 3.98 -10.07
CA PHE A 102 6.66 2.89 -11.02
C PHE A 102 5.63 3.35 -12.04
N GLY A 103 5.94 3.26 -13.33
CA GLY A 103 5.06 3.80 -14.34
C GLY A 103 5.16 3.15 -15.70
N PHE A 104 4.25 3.60 -16.56
CA PHE A 104 4.11 3.20 -17.95
C PHE A 104 4.52 4.37 -18.82
N GLU A 105 5.43 4.13 -19.75
CA GLU A 105 5.84 5.11 -20.76
C GLU A 105 5.29 4.67 -22.13
N GLY A 106 4.28 5.38 -22.61
CA GLY A 106 3.55 5.04 -23.81
C GLY A 106 4.26 5.37 -25.12
N SER A 107 5.31 6.19 -25.11
CA SER A 107 6.10 6.55 -26.30
C SER A 107 7.12 5.47 -26.65
N SER A 108 7.82 4.97 -25.63
CA SER A 108 8.78 3.86 -25.76
C SER A 108 8.15 2.49 -25.50
N GLU A 109 6.83 2.47 -25.24
CA GLU A 109 6.03 1.27 -24.99
C GLU A 109 6.61 0.36 -23.88
N THR A 110 7.10 0.98 -22.80
CA THR A 110 7.86 0.30 -21.74
C THR A 110 7.31 0.61 -20.36
N LEU A 111 7.68 -0.22 -19.38
CA LEU A 111 7.55 0.08 -17.96
C LEU A 111 8.84 0.72 -17.45
N PHE A 112 8.73 1.61 -16.48
CA PHE A 112 9.89 2.22 -15.85
C PHE A 112 9.80 2.22 -14.32
N LEU A 113 10.96 2.16 -13.70
CA LEU A 113 11.20 2.58 -12.33
C LEU A 113 11.99 3.88 -12.38
N SER A 114 11.69 4.82 -11.49
CA SER A 114 12.46 6.04 -11.35
C SER A 114 12.54 6.46 -9.89
N GLY A 115 13.70 6.97 -9.48
CA GLY A 115 13.88 7.54 -8.14
C GLY A 115 15.16 7.09 -7.45
N PRO A 116 15.45 7.65 -6.25
CA PRO A 116 16.69 7.38 -5.53
C PRO A 116 16.94 5.90 -5.24
N ILE A 117 15.90 5.11 -4.92
CA ILE A 117 16.08 3.68 -4.60
C ILE A 117 16.48 2.84 -5.83
N PHE A 118 16.29 3.40 -7.02
CA PHE A 118 16.58 2.75 -8.30
C PHE A 118 17.83 3.33 -8.98
N ASN A 119 18.54 4.25 -8.32
CA ASN A 119 19.68 5.00 -8.89
C ASN A 119 19.33 5.72 -10.19
N GLY A 120 18.15 6.36 -10.23
CA GLY A 120 17.64 7.06 -11.41
C GLY A 120 16.59 6.25 -12.16
N VAL A 121 16.54 6.40 -13.49
CA VAL A 121 15.54 5.74 -14.35
C VAL A 121 16.04 4.36 -14.78
N LYS A 122 15.19 3.35 -14.65
CA LYS A 122 15.40 1.99 -15.14
C LYS A 122 14.20 1.55 -15.98
N LEU A 123 14.45 1.17 -17.23
CA LEU A 123 13.44 0.57 -18.09
C LEU A 123 13.36 -0.94 -17.81
N LEU A 124 12.14 -1.48 -17.77
CA LEU A 124 11.90 -2.89 -17.41
C LEU A 124 11.54 -3.78 -18.62
N GLY A 125 11.61 -3.22 -19.84
CA GLY A 125 11.25 -3.92 -21.07
C GLY A 125 9.83 -3.58 -21.56
N PRO A 126 9.34 -4.28 -22.60
CA PRO A 126 8.08 -3.95 -23.26
C PRO A 126 6.89 -4.10 -22.31
N ALA A 127 6.07 -3.05 -22.20
CA ALA A 127 4.89 -3.08 -21.33
C ALA A 127 3.89 -4.16 -21.77
N THR A 128 3.80 -4.43 -23.08
CA THR A 128 2.87 -5.41 -23.65
C THR A 128 3.14 -6.86 -23.25
N GLU A 129 4.35 -7.19 -22.77
CA GLU A 129 4.67 -8.52 -22.28
C GLU A 129 4.10 -8.79 -20.87
N VAL A 130 3.80 -7.72 -20.12
CA VAL A 130 3.41 -7.80 -18.72
C VAL A 130 1.99 -7.28 -18.50
N VAL A 131 1.55 -6.31 -19.31
CA VAL A 131 0.28 -5.60 -19.19
C VAL A 131 -0.32 -5.35 -20.58
N PRO A 132 -1.41 -6.02 -20.93
CA PRO A 132 -2.18 -5.68 -22.12
C PRO A 132 -2.75 -4.25 -22.04
N ARG A 133 -2.79 -3.56 -23.18
CA ARG A 133 -3.26 -2.17 -23.25
C ARG A 133 -4.74 -2.07 -22.93
N GLY A 134 -5.11 -1.05 -22.16
CA GLY A 134 -6.51 -0.81 -21.82
C GLY A 134 -7.09 -1.82 -20.85
N GLU A 135 -6.27 -2.69 -20.24
CA GLU A 135 -6.68 -3.58 -19.17
C GLU A 135 -6.39 -2.97 -17.80
N TRP A 136 -7.08 -3.49 -16.78
CA TRP A 136 -6.78 -3.18 -15.39
C TRP A 136 -5.49 -3.89 -14.96
N VAL A 137 -4.60 -3.14 -14.34
CA VAL A 137 -3.35 -3.63 -13.76
C VAL A 137 -3.46 -3.61 -12.26
N ASN A 138 -3.16 -4.73 -11.62
CA ASN A 138 -2.98 -4.77 -10.18
C ASN A 138 -1.59 -4.23 -9.83
N PHE A 139 -1.54 -3.29 -8.90
CA PHE A 139 -0.33 -2.74 -8.35
C PHE A 139 -0.22 -3.12 -6.88
N GLU A 140 0.95 -3.58 -6.48
CA GLU A 140 1.29 -3.81 -5.08
C GLU A 140 2.72 -3.33 -4.82
N ALA A 141 2.89 -2.55 -3.76
CA ALA A 141 4.19 -2.15 -3.24
C ALA A 141 4.28 -2.50 -1.76
N ASN A 142 5.37 -3.17 -1.39
CA ASN A 142 5.64 -3.56 -0.02
C ASN A 142 7.00 -3.02 0.41
N ARG A 143 7.07 -2.44 1.61
CA ARG A 143 8.35 -2.22 2.29
C ARG A 143 8.40 -3.11 3.52
N LYS A 144 9.50 -3.84 3.66
CA LYS A 144 9.85 -4.62 4.86
C LYS A 144 11.05 -3.95 5.53
N GLY A 145 10.87 -3.49 6.76
CA GLY A 145 11.85 -2.68 7.50
C GLY A 145 12.05 -1.28 6.89
N GLY A 146 13.09 -0.58 7.33
CA GLY A 146 13.51 0.71 6.75
C GLY A 146 12.98 1.97 7.43
N THR A 147 13.69 3.08 7.20
CA THR A 147 13.36 4.41 7.72
C THR A 147 12.48 5.22 6.77
#